data_AF-A0AB34IYL7-F1
#
_entry.id   AF-A0AB34IYL7-F1
#
_cell.length_a   1.000
_cell.length_b   1.000
_cell.length_c   1.000
_cell.angle_alpha   90.00
_cell.angle_beta   90.00
_cell.angle_gamma   90.00
#
_symmetry.space_group_name_H-M   'P 1'
#
loop_
_entity.id
_entity.type
_entity.pdbx_description
1 polymer ?
#
loop_
_entity_poly.entity_id
_entity_poly.type
_entity_poly.pdbx_seq_one_letter_code
_entity_poly.pdbx_strand_id
1 'polypeptide(L)'
;MAAASLAAAAYPERGRRRPAWALLHWVNTLVRRQRQAHDLHLVFTDGLTLCTVLERLHPAAELVRFRRAATRGPALSNIEQALALVWRFSPQASAMPSADQVLDGSPRDLLLRFISELYTLFVVRPARARMRVALPWLQQFLTPYGLEVSQATYAPPHKGLGADFRSGTALACALHALLPPARTAGLDGAIYGCPSNESERAKTIRAVFAILEAERLAPCR
;
A
#
# COMPACT_ATOMS: atom_id res chain seq x y z
N MET A 1 -9.34 28.64 5.12
CA MET A 1 -8.77 27.28 5.18
C MET A 1 -9.63 26.36 4.33
N ALA A 2 -9.20 26.08 3.10
CA ALA A 2 -10.01 25.34 2.12
C ALA A 2 -10.00 23.83 2.43
N ALA A 3 -11.14 23.31 2.88
CA ALA A 3 -11.41 21.89 2.89
C ALA A 3 -11.49 21.42 1.43
N ALA A 4 -10.41 20.83 0.92
CA ALA A 4 -10.41 20.18 -0.38
C ALA A 4 -11.37 18.99 -0.32
N SER A 5 -12.58 19.20 -0.83
CA SER A 5 -13.56 18.17 -1.12
C SER A 5 -12.95 17.21 -2.14
N LEU A 6 -12.34 16.14 -1.65
CA LEU A 6 -11.98 14.96 -2.43
C LEU A 6 -13.29 14.23 -2.76
N ALA A 7 -14.03 14.77 -3.73
CA ALA A 7 -15.08 14.04 -4.40
C ALA A 7 -14.44 12.77 -4.97
N ALA A 8 -14.73 11.65 -4.32
CA ALA A 8 -14.22 10.34 -4.64
C ALA A 8 -14.65 9.99 -6.07
N ALA A 9 -13.70 10.06 -7.01
CA ALA A 9 -13.86 9.40 -8.30
C ALA A 9 -14.26 7.95 -8.03
N ALA A 10 -15.47 7.58 -8.42
CA ALA A 10 -15.97 6.22 -8.27
C ALA A 10 -15.05 5.29 -9.06
N TYR A 11 -14.18 4.54 -8.38
CA TYR A 11 -13.25 3.60 -8.99
C TYR A 11 -13.91 2.22 -9.11
N PRO A 12 -14.23 1.73 -10.34
CA PRO A 12 -14.70 0.39 -10.52
C PRO A 12 -13.49 -0.53 -10.75
N GLU A 13 -12.79 -0.91 -9.67
CA GLU A 13 -11.86 -2.05 -9.69
C GLU A 13 -12.44 -3.24 -8.92
N ARG A 14 -13.73 -3.51 -9.17
CA ARG A 14 -14.37 -4.76 -8.76
C ARG A 14 -13.94 -5.85 -9.74
N GLY A 15 -12.83 -6.54 -9.49
CA GLY A 15 -12.48 -7.69 -10.35
C GLY A 15 -11.25 -8.49 -9.95
N ARG A 16 -10.15 -7.86 -9.53
CA ARG A 16 -8.95 -8.61 -9.11
C ARG A 16 -8.77 -8.55 -7.61
N ARG A 17 -9.03 -9.68 -6.93
CA ARG A 17 -8.59 -9.86 -5.53
C ARG A 17 -7.07 -9.66 -5.51
N ARG A 18 -6.59 -8.70 -4.71
CA ARG A 18 -5.15 -8.55 -4.50
C ARG A 18 -4.61 -9.84 -3.89
N PRO A 19 -3.41 -10.28 -4.29
CA PRO A 19 -2.86 -11.50 -3.73
C PRO A 19 -2.63 -11.33 -2.23
N ALA A 20 -2.99 -12.34 -1.45
CA ALA A 20 -2.96 -12.27 0.01
C ALA A 20 -1.55 -11.95 0.57
N TRP A 21 -0.49 -12.38 -0.12
CA TRP A 21 0.89 -12.08 0.27
C TRP A 21 1.19 -10.58 0.24
N ALA A 22 0.62 -9.81 -0.69
CA ALA A 22 0.86 -8.37 -0.79
C ALA A 22 0.17 -7.62 0.35
N LEU A 23 -1.06 -8.03 0.68
CA LEU A 23 -1.79 -7.49 1.84
C LEU A 23 -1.10 -7.86 3.15
N LEU A 24 -0.62 -9.09 3.28
CA LEU A 24 0.15 -9.53 4.43
C LEU A 24 1.42 -8.70 4.62
N HIS A 25 2.17 -8.49 3.54
CA HIS A 25 3.41 -7.74 3.61
C HIS A 25 3.15 -6.29 4.03
N TRP A 26 2.14 -5.64 3.43
CA TRP A 26 1.69 -4.31 3.84
C TRP A 26 1.28 -4.27 5.32
N VAL A 27 0.41 -5.17 5.78
CA VAL A 27 0.00 -5.23 7.19
C VAL A 27 1.20 -5.39 8.11
N ASN A 28 2.16 -6.24 7.76
CA ASN A 28 3.39 -6.45 8.52
C ASN A 28 4.32 -5.23 8.56
N THR A 29 4.13 -4.24 7.68
CA THR A 29 4.80 -2.92 7.81
C THR A 29 4.16 -2.02 8.88
N LEU A 30 2.91 -2.30 9.23
CA LEU A 30 2.08 -1.45 10.09
C LEU A 30 2.03 -1.96 11.54
N VAL A 31 2.10 -3.27 11.73
CA VAL A 31 1.97 -3.91 13.05
C VAL A 31 3.34 -4.20 13.68
N ARG A 32 3.40 -4.24 15.02
CA ARG A 32 4.63 -4.54 15.77
C ARG A 32 5.05 -6.01 15.66
N ARG A 33 4.09 -6.94 15.66
CA ARG A 33 4.33 -8.38 15.57
C ARG A 33 3.93 -8.86 14.19
N GLN A 34 4.87 -9.44 13.46
CA GLN A 34 4.61 -9.99 12.13
C GLN A 34 3.54 -11.07 12.22
N ARG A 35 2.63 -11.07 11.24
CA ARG A 35 1.57 -12.05 11.05
C ARG A 35 1.93 -13.02 9.96
N GLN A 36 1.32 -14.19 10.02
CA GLN A 36 1.39 -15.21 8.98
C GLN A 36 0.20 -15.10 8.03
N ALA A 37 0.34 -15.68 6.83
CA ALA A 37 -0.68 -15.56 5.78
C ALA A 37 -2.03 -16.16 6.17
N HIS A 38 -2.04 -17.28 6.89
CA HIS A 38 -3.28 -17.93 7.32
C HIS A 38 -4.05 -17.07 8.33
N ASP A 39 -3.34 -16.29 9.16
CA ASP A 39 -3.90 -15.43 10.20
C ASP A 39 -4.25 -14.02 9.73
N LEU A 40 -4.10 -13.69 8.44
CA LEU A 40 -4.28 -12.31 7.99
C LEU A 40 -5.67 -11.76 8.34
N HIS A 41 -6.71 -12.57 8.22
CA HIS A 41 -8.08 -12.22 8.59
C HIS A 41 -8.27 -11.98 10.10
N LEU A 42 -7.37 -12.48 10.95
CA LEU A 42 -7.42 -12.35 12.40
C LEU A 42 -6.61 -11.15 12.92
N VAL A 43 -5.91 -10.41 12.05
CA VAL A 43 -4.95 -9.38 12.49
C VAL A 43 -5.59 -8.23 13.29
N PHE A 44 -6.88 -7.99 13.08
CA PHE A 44 -7.63 -6.88 13.66
C PHE A 44 -8.67 -7.29 14.71
N THR A 45 -8.69 -8.56 15.12
CA THR A 45 -9.69 -9.09 16.07
C THR A 45 -9.60 -8.43 17.45
N ASP A 46 -8.42 -7.93 17.85
CA ASP A 46 -8.24 -7.26 19.13
C ASP A 46 -8.74 -5.79 19.16
N GLY A 47 -9.13 -5.24 18.01
CA GLY A 47 -9.52 -3.84 17.82
C GLY A 47 -8.41 -2.81 17.99
N LEU A 48 -7.53 -3.00 18.97
CA LEU A 48 -6.41 -2.11 19.28
C LEU A 48 -5.42 -2.02 18.12
N THR A 49 -5.13 -3.15 17.46
CA THR A 49 -4.27 -3.20 16.28
C THR A 49 -4.89 -2.37 15.15
N LEU A 50 -6.19 -2.49 14.91
CA LEU A 50 -6.88 -1.74 13.88
C LEU A 50 -6.85 -0.23 14.16
N CYS A 51 -7.16 0.21 15.39
CA CYS A 51 -7.06 1.62 15.77
C CYS A 51 -5.64 2.16 15.58
N THR A 52 -4.62 1.41 16.00
CA THR A 52 -3.20 1.81 15.86
C THR A 52 -2.81 1.98 14.41
N VAL A 53 -3.25 1.05 13.55
CA VAL A 53 -3.01 1.14 12.11
C VAL A 53 -3.69 2.37 11.52
N LEU A 54 -4.94 2.64 11.87
CA LEU A 54 -5.68 3.78 11.34
C LEU A 54 -5.10 5.12 11.79
N GLU A 55 -4.68 5.26 13.05
CA GLU A 55 -3.97 6.46 13.52
C GLU A 55 -2.63 6.66 12.80
N ARG A 56 -1.88 5.59 12.53
CA ARG A 56 -0.62 5.70 11.77
C ARG A 56 -0.87 6.15 10.33
N LEU A 57 -1.96 5.69 9.72
CA LEU A 57 -2.34 6.06 8.34
C LEU A 57 -3.00 7.44 8.29
N HIS A 58 -3.68 7.85 9.36
CA HIS A 58 -4.35 9.13 9.49
C HIS A 58 -4.14 9.73 10.90
N PRO A 59 -3.01 10.42 11.14
CA PRO A 59 -2.65 10.93 12.47
C PRO A 59 -3.67 11.89 13.09
N ALA A 60 -4.47 12.57 12.26
CA ALA A 60 -5.52 13.49 12.70
C ALA A 60 -6.79 12.81 13.23
N ALA A 61 -6.88 11.46 13.18
CA ALA A 61 -8.09 10.74 13.56
C ALA A 61 -8.35 10.66 15.07
N GLU A 62 -7.30 10.76 15.90
CA GLU A 62 -7.31 10.66 17.37
C GLU A 62 -8.42 9.76 17.95
N LEU A 63 -8.27 8.44 17.77
CA LEU A 63 -9.28 7.46 18.22
C LEU A 63 -9.25 7.26 19.74
N VAL A 64 -10.40 7.37 20.40
CA VAL A 64 -10.53 7.20 21.86
C VAL A 64 -10.61 5.72 22.22
N ARG A 65 -9.47 5.03 22.22
CA ARG A 65 -9.41 3.56 22.41
C ARG A 65 -9.15 3.12 23.85
N PHE A 66 -9.68 1.95 24.20
CA PHE A 66 -9.27 1.21 25.39
C PHE A 66 -7.85 0.67 25.19
N ARG A 67 -6.93 1.04 26.09
CA ARG A 67 -5.51 0.63 26.03
C ARG A 67 -5.29 -0.86 26.31
N ARG A 68 -6.26 -1.53 26.95
CA ARG A 68 -6.27 -2.98 27.19
C ARG A 68 -7.63 -3.53 26.76
N ALA A 69 -7.64 -4.34 25.72
CA ALA A 69 -8.82 -5.05 25.24
C ALA A 69 -8.80 -6.51 25.74
N ALA A 70 -8.83 -6.69 27.06
CA ALA A 70 -8.74 -8.02 27.68
C ALA A 70 -10.07 -8.79 27.67
N THR A 71 -11.18 -8.09 27.44
CA THR A 71 -12.53 -8.65 27.39
C THR A 71 -13.23 -8.25 26.09
N ARG A 72 -14.31 -8.97 25.74
CA ARG A 72 -15.09 -8.75 24.51
C ARG A 72 -15.58 -7.30 24.36
N GLY A 73 -16.12 -6.70 25.41
CA GLY A 73 -16.69 -5.34 25.37
C GLY A 73 -15.71 -4.27 24.89
N PRO A 74 -14.54 -4.09 25.55
CA PRO A 74 -13.50 -3.17 25.10
C PRO A 74 -12.97 -3.46 23.69
N ALA A 75 -12.86 -4.73 23.28
CA ALA A 75 -12.44 -5.10 21.93
C ALA A 75 -13.47 -4.64 20.89
N LEU A 76 -14.75 -4.93 21.11
CA LEU A 76 -15.85 -4.47 20.26
C LEU A 76 -15.87 -2.95 20.16
N SER A 77 -15.82 -2.25 21.28
CA SER A 77 -15.84 -0.78 21.27
C SER A 77 -14.67 -0.17 20.48
N ASN A 78 -13.47 -0.75 20.58
CA ASN A 78 -12.33 -0.33 19.76
C ASN A 78 -12.59 -0.57 18.27
N ILE A 79 -13.13 -1.74 17.91
CA ILE A 79 -13.45 -2.08 16.52
C ILE A 79 -14.53 -1.14 15.96
N GLU A 80 -15.60 -0.89 16.71
CA GLU A 80 -16.69 0.01 16.30
C GLU A 80 -16.18 1.41 15.98
N GLN A 81 -15.33 1.98 16.84
CA GLN A 81 -14.72 3.29 16.61
C GLN A 81 -13.85 3.30 15.35
N ALA A 82 -13.05 2.25 15.16
CA ALA A 82 -12.23 2.11 13.97
C ALA A 82 -13.09 2.00 12.70
N LEU A 83 -14.13 1.17 12.70
CA LEU A 83 -15.04 1.01 11.56
C LEU A 83 -15.79 2.31 11.26
N ALA A 84 -16.24 3.05 12.29
CA ALA A 84 -16.87 4.35 12.13
C ALA A 84 -15.94 5.36 11.44
N LEU A 85 -14.64 5.36 11.77
CA LEU A 85 -13.66 6.16 11.06
C LEU A 85 -13.52 5.74 9.59
N VAL A 86 -13.37 4.44 9.31
CA VAL A 86 -13.23 3.93 7.94
C VAL A 86 -14.46 4.27 7.09
N TRP A 87 -15.66 4.24 7.69
CA TRP A 87 -16.91 4.60 7.02
C TRP A 87 -16.89 6.02 6.45
N ARG A 88 -16.23 6.96 7.13
CA ARG A 88 -16.06 8.35 6.65
C ARG A 88 -15.25 8.43 5.35
N PHE A 89 -14.37 7.48 5.09
CA PHE A 89 -13.55 7.41 3.89
C PHE A 89 -14.13 6.52 2.78
N SER A 90 -15.04 5.62 3.13
CA SER A 90 -15.70 4.72 2.19
C SER A 90 -17.17 4.56 2.51
N PRO A 91 -18.05 5.40 1.95
CA PRO A 91 -19.49 5.29 2.17
C PRO A 91 -20.12 4.08 1.45
N GLN A 92 -19.34 3.29 0.70
CA GLN A 92 -19.84 2.09 0.03
C GLN A 92 -19.85 0.88 0.99
N ALA A 93 -21.05 0.48 1.41
CA ALA A 93 -21.32 -0.50 2.45
C ALA A 93 -20.86 -1.95 2.17
N SER A 94 -20.63 -2.33 0.92
CA SER A 94 -20.67 -3.75 0.52
C SER A 94 -19.49 -4.61 1.01
N ALA A 95 -18.45 -4.01 1.58
CA ALA A 95 -17.29 -4.71 2.12
C ALA A 95 -17.01 -4.39 3.59
N MET A 96 -17.90 -3.67 4.28
CA MET A 96 -17.71 -3.31 5.68
C MET A 96 -18.20 -4.45 6.59
N PRO A 97 -17.33 -5.07 7.41
CA PRO A 97 -17.76 -6.04 8.40
C PRO A 97 -18.41 -5.34 9.60
N SER A 98 -19.24 -6.07 10.35
CA SER A 98 -19.66 -5.64 11.69
C SER A 98 -18.51 -5.81 12.69
N ALA A 99 -18.62 -5.16 13.86
CA ALA A 99 -17.63 -5.31 14.91
C ALA A 99 -17.51 -6.76 15.41
N ASP A 100 -18.64 -7.47 15.56
CA ASP A 100 -18.66 -8.89 15.90
C ASP A 100 -17.96 -9.75 14.85
N GLN A 101 -18.18 -9.49 13.55
CA GLN A 101 -17.52 -10.23 12.47
C GLN A 101 -16.00 -10.05 12.49
N VAL A 102 -15.51 -8.85 12.78
CA VAL A 102 -14.07 -8.58 12.93
C VAL A 102 -13.52 -9.27 14.17
N LEU A 103 -14.22 -9.18 15.31
CA LEU A 103 -13.80 -9.80 16.56
C LEU A 103 -13.72 -11.32 16.46
N ASP A 104 -14.76 -11.94 15.88
CA ASP A 104 -14.87 -13.38 15.72
C ASP A 104 -14.01 -13.91 14.56
N GLY A 105 -13.42 -13.02 13.74
CA GLY A 105 -12.60 -13.42 12.61
C GLY A 105 -13.39 -14.04 11.45
N SER A 106 -14.71 -13.83 11.39
CA SER A 106 -15.60 -14.57 10.49
C SER A 106 -16.69 -13.68 9.85
N PRO A 107 -17.04 -13.87 8.56
CA PRO A 107 -16.44 -14.83 7.63
C PRO A 107 -15.10 -14.33 7.06
N ARG A 108 -14.13 -15.25 6.95
CA ARG A 108 -12.75 -14.97 6.48
C ARG A 108 -12.71 -14.14 5.19
N ASP A 109 -13.54 -14.49 4.21
CA ASP A 109 -13.58 -13.82 2.92
C ASP A 109 -14.03 -12.36 2.98
N LEU A 110 -14.92 -12.02 3.91
CA LEU A 110 -15.33 -10.63 4.15
C LEU A 110 -14.16 -9.84 4.76
N LEU A 111 -13.46 -10.40 5.74
CA LEU A 111 -12.33 -9.73 6.38
C LEU A 111 -11.15 -9.51 5.43
N LEU A 112 -10.85 -10.47 4.55
CA LEU A 112 -9.84 -10.27 3.51
C LEU A 112 -10.23 -9.17 2.51
N ARG A 113 -11.51 -9.06 2.16
CA ARG A 113 -12.02 -7.96 1.32
C ARG A 113 -11.91 -6.62 2.06
N PHE A 114 -12.24 -6.58 3.35
CA PHE A 114 -12.10 -5.41 4.19
C PHE A 114 -10.65 -4.93 4.25
N ILE A 115 -9.68 -5.82 4.52
CA ILE A 115 -8.25 -5.50 4.52
C ILE A 115 -7.80 -4.97 3.16
N SER A 116 -8.26 -5.59 2.06
CA SER A 116 -8.00 -5.10 0.72
C SER A 116 -8.58 -3.70 0.48
N GLU A 117 -9.76 -3.40 1.03
CA GLU A 117 -10.36 -2.07 0.92
C GLU A 117 -9.59 -1.04 1.74
N LEU A 118 -9.13 -1.36 2.96
CA LEU A 118 -8.23 -0.49 3.73
C LEU A 118 -6.97 -0.15 2.93
N TYR A 119 -6.36 -1.14 2.28
CA TYR A 119 -5.21 -0.90 1.40
C TYR A 119 -5.57 0.04 0.23
N THR A 120 -6.74 -0.16 -0.39
CA THR A 120 -7.22 0.75 -1.45
C THR A 120 -7.35 2.18 -0.93
N LEU A 121 -8.01 2.37 0.21
CA LEU A 121 -8.35 3.67 0.77
C LEU A 121 -7.13 4.46 1.21
N PHE A 122 -6.21 3.81 1.92
CA PHE A 122 -5.11 4.50 2.61
C PHE A 122 -3.78 4.42 1.85
N VAL A 123 -3.62 3.50 0.89
CA VAL A 123 -2.38 3.37 0.12
C VAL A 123 -2.61 3.73 -1.34
N VAL A 124 -3.53 3.02 -2.02
CA VAL A 124 -3.67 3.15 -3.48
C VAL A 124 -4.28 4.48 -3.88
N ARG A 125 -5.38 4.92 -3.24
CA ARG A 125 -6.04 6.18 -3.59
C ARG A 125 -5.12 7.40 -3.38
N PRO A 126 -4.44 7.56 -2.21
CA PRO A 126 -3.49 8.66 -2.03
C PRO A 126 -2.32 8.62 -3.00
N ALA A 127 -1.77 7.42 -3.29
CA ALA A 127 -0.71 7.27 -4.28
C ALA A 127 -1.17 7.70 -5.68
N ARG A 128 -2.34 7.26 -6.12
CA ARG A 128 -2.95 7.66 -7.41
C ARG A 128 -3.20 9.16 -7.50
N ALA A 129 -3.69 9.77 -6.43
CA ALA A 129 -3.90 11.22 -6.39
C ALA A 129 -2.60 12.01 -6.63
N ARG A 130 -1.45 11.45 -6.25
CA ARG A 130 -0.12 12.04 -6.48
C ARG A 130 0.48 11.72 -7.85
N MET A 131 -0.06 10.76 -8.59
CA MET A 131 0.50 10.32 -9.88
C MET A 131 0.53 11.44 -10.93
N ARG A 132 -0.45 12.34 -10.93
CA ARG A 132 -0.46 13.47 -11.89
C ARG A 132 0.81 14.33 -11.79
N VAL A 133 1.36 14.47 -10.60
CA VAL A 133 2.60 15.23 -10.35
C VAL A 133 3.83 14.32 -10.47
N ALA A 134 3.72 13.08 -9.98
CA ALA A 134 4.83 12.15 -9.96
C ALA A 134 5.25 11.63 -11.34
N LEU A 135 4.32 11.47 -12.29
CA LEU A 135 4.62 10.90 -13.61
C LEU A 135 5.50 11.80 -14.49
N PRO A 136 5.21 13.10 -14.66
CA PRO A 136 6.13 13.99 -15.38
C PRO A 136 7.50 14.09 -14.72
N TRP A 137 7.53 14.10 -13.38
CA TRP A 137 8.77 14.10 -12.60
C TRP A 137 9.57 12.81 -12.82
N LEU A 138 8.92 11.65 -12.81
CA LEU A 138 9.56 10.38 -13.10
C LEU A 138 10.12 10.33 -14.53
N GLN A 139 9.36 10.84 -15.51
CA GLN A 139 9.78 10.87 -16.91
C GLN A 139 11.13 11.58 -17.08
N GLN A 140 11.41 12.63 -16.29
CA GLN A 140 12.70 13.34 -16.34
C GLN A 140 13.90 12.43 -16.03
N PHE A 141 13.72 11.41 -15.17
CA PHE A 141 14.77 10.45 -14.86
C PHE A 141 14.86 9.29 -15.83
N LEU A 142 13.78 9.01 -16.57
CA LEU A 142 13.74 7.90 -17.53
C LEU A 142 14.28 8.32 -18.90
N THR A 143 14.04 9.57 -19.32
CA THR A 143 14.48 10.09 -20.62
C THR A 143 15.98 9.92 -20.90
N PRO A 144 16.92 10.17 -19.95
CA PRO A 144 18.35 9.96 -20.19
C PRO A 144 18.73 8.51 -20.52
N TYR A 145 17.88 7.54 -20.16
CA TYR A 145 18.08 6.12 -20.44
C TYR A 145 17.27 5.64 -21.65
N GLY A 146 16.64 6.56 -22.40
CA GLY A 146 15.77 6.21 -23.54
C GLY A 146 14.49 5.48 -23.12
N LEU A 147 14.07 5.63 -21.87
CA LEU A 147 12.86 5.02 -21.33
C LEU A 147 11.73 6.04 -21.28
N GLU A 148 10.52 5.58 -21.60
CA GLU A 148 9.32 6.41 -21.57
C GLU A 148 8.18 5.70 -20.86
N VAL A 149 7.43 6.49 -20.09
CA VAL A 149 6.17 6.06 -19.50
C VAL A 149 5.10 6.04 -20.59
N SER A 150 4.36 4.94 -20.71
CA SER A 150 3.33 4.81 -21.73
C SER A 150 2.19 5.80 -21.53
N GLN A 151 1.53 6.20 -22.63
CA GLN A 151 0.34 7.06 -22.56
C GLN A 151 -0.79 6.45 -21.69
N ALA A 152 -0.87 5.11 -21.63
CA ALA A 152 -1.81 4.38 -20.79
C ALA A 152 -1.55 4.55 -19.28
N THR A 153 -0.36 4.98 -18.89
CA THR A 153 0.00 5.32 -17.50
C THR A 153 -0.39 6.74 -17.15
N TYR A 154 -0.36 7.69 -18.08
CA TYR A 154 -0.76 9.07 -17.81
C TYR A 154 -2.27 9.21 -17.58
N ALA A 155 -3.09 8.45 -18.30
CA ALA A 155 -4.55 8.49 -18.16
C ALA A 155 -5.02 7.74 -16.90
N PRO A 156 -5.81 8.36 -15.99
CA PRO A 156 -6.52 7.63 -14.93
C PRO A 156 -7.34 6.48 -15.53
N PRO A 157 -7.33 5.26 -14.95
CA PRO A 157 -6.82 4.87 -13.63
C PRO A 157 -5.34 4.43 -13.60
N HIS A 158 -4.52 4.90 -14.53
CA HIS A 158 -3.09 4.59 -14.66
C HIS A 158 -2.83 3.10 -14.96
N LYS A 159 -3.56 2.55 -15.94
CA LYS A 159 -3.54 1.12 -16.27
C LYS A 159 -2.17 0.63 -16.75
N GLY A 160 -1.36 1.51 -17.33
CA GLY A 160 -0.02 1.17 -17.83
C GLY A 160 1.04 0.94 -16.75
N LEU A 161 0.82 1.36 -15.49
CA LEU A 161 1.85 1.28 -14.42
C LEU A 161 2.42 -0.13 -14.26
N GLY A 162 1.57 -1.15 -14.28
CA GLY A 162 2.03 -2.53 -14.12
C GLY A 162 2.85 -3.06 -15.29
N ALA A 163 2.74 -2.46 -16.48
CA ALA A 163 3.55 -2.80 -17.64
C ALA A 163 4.87 -2.03 -17.64
N ASP A 164 4.80 -0.71 -17.47
CA ASP A 164 5.95 0.21 -17.55
C ASP A 164 7.00 -0.08 -16.46
N PHE A 165 6.57 -0.56 -15.28
CA PHE A 165 7.47 -0.90 -14.19
C PHE A 165 7.76 -2.40 -14.06
N ARG A 166 7.23 -3.24 -14.96
CA ARG A 166 7.36 -4.70 -14.85
C ARG A 166 8.81 -5.17 -14.91
N SER A 167 9.63 -4.53 -15.72
CA SER A 167 11.04 -4.87 -15.87
C SER A 167 11.86 -4.56 -14.61
N GLY A 168 11.35 -3.66 -13.76
CA GLY A 168 12.08 -3.08 -12.63
C GLY A 168 13.11 -2.02 -13.03
N THR A 169 13.44 -1.86 -14.33
CA THR A 169 14.41 -0.87 -14.81
C THR A 169 13.95 0.56 -14.51
N ALA A 170 12.68 0.89 -14.75
CA ALA A 170 12.15 2.23 -14.43
C ALA A 170 12.26 2.55 -12.92
N LEU A 171 12.07 1.55 -12.05
CA LEU A 171 12.32 1.72 -10.61
C LEU A 171 13.80 1.88 -10.31
N ALA A 172 14.68 1.12 -10.97
CA ALA A 172 16.12 1.21 -10.79
C ALA A 172 16.64 2.61 -11.19
N CYS A 173 16.21 3.15 -12.32
CA CYS A 173 16.54 4.51 -12.76
C CYS A 173 16.07 5.56 -11.74
N ALA A 174 14.84 5.42 -11.24
CA ALA A 174 14.32 6.33 -10.22
C ALA A 174 15.15 6.26 -8.93
N LEU A 175 15.48 5.06 -8.44
CA LEU A 175 16.32 4.90 -7.25
C LEU A 175 17.73 5.47 -7.45
N HIS A 176 18.34 5.22 -8.60
CA HIS A 176 19.64 5.79 -8.96
C HIS A 176 19.64 7.31 -8.97
N ALA A 177 18.54 7.93 -9.39
CA ALA A 177 18.41 9.39 -9.38
C ALA A 177 18.16 9.98 -7.99
N LEU A 178 17.52 9.22 -7.08
CA LEU A 178 17.08 9.72 -5.77
C LEU A 178 18.05 9.42 -4.63
N LEU A 179 18.90 8.41 -4.78
CA LEU A 179 19.79 7.95 -3.74
C LEU A 179 21.25 8.23 -4.10
N PRO A 180 22.14 8.40 -3.11
CA PRO A 180 23.56 8.57 -3.36
C PRO A 180 24.15 7.36 -4.11
N PRO A 181 25.14 7.55 -5.01
CA PRO A 181 25.74 6.47 -5.80
C PRO A 181 26.22 5.26 -4.99
N ALA A 182 26.77 5.51 -3.80
CA ALA A 182 27.22 4.45 -2.89
C ALA A 182 26.10 3.48 -2.47
N ARG A 183 24.83 3.91 -2.53
CA ARG A 183 23.66 3.10 -2.18
C ARG A 183 23.01 2.42 -3.38
N THR A 184 23.38 2.81 -4.60
CA THR A 184 22.78 2.34 -5.86
C THR A 184 23.76 1.58 -6.74
N ALA A 185 25.02 1.40 -6.33
CA ALA A 185 26.05 0.66 -7.07
C ALA A 185 25.62 -0.75 -7.52
N GLY A 186 24.67 -1.38 -6.82
CA GLY A 186 24.10 -2.67 -7.21
C GLY A 186 23.08 -2.61 -8.37
N LEU A 187 22.71 -1.42 -8.85
CA LEU A 187 21.67 -1.21 -9.87
C LEU A 187 22.22 -0.95 -11.27
N ASP A 188 23.51 -0.73 -11.46
CA ASP A 188 24.06 -0.33 -12.77
C ASP A 188 23.68 -1.35 -13.86
N GLY A 189 23.82 -2.65 -13.58
CA GLY A 189 23.40 -3.71 -14.51
C GLY A 189 21.89 -3.75 -14.78
N ALA A 190 21.06 -3.26 -13.85
CA ALA A 190 19.61 -3.18 -14.01
C ALA A 190 19.17 -1.96 -14.84
N ILE A 191 19.96 -0.88 -14.82
CA ILE A 191 19.69 0.40 -15.48
C ILE A 191 20.09 0.34 -16.96
N TYR A 192 21.30 -0.14 -17.24
CA TYR A 192 21.84 -0.15 -18.61
C TYR A 192 21.46 -1.39 -19.41
N GLY A 193 21.07 -2.48 -18.73
CA GLY A 193 20.88 -3.79 -19.36
C GLY A 193 19.51 -4.07 -19.93
N CYS A 194 18.46 -3.29 -19.61
CA CYS A 194 17.04 -3.51 -19.97
C CYS A 194 16.68 -5.01 -20.12
N PRO A 195 16.19 -5.68 -19.05
CA PRO A 195 16.15 -7.14 -18.98
C PRO A 195 15.42 -7.75 -20.19
N SER A 196 16.15 -8.57 -20.93
CA SER A 196 15.69 -9.22 -22.17
C SER A 196 14.92 -10.52 -21.91
N ASN A 197 15.11 -11.10 -20.73
CA ASN A 197 14.51 -12.37 -20.33
C ASN A 197 14.02 -12.35 -18.86
N GLU A 198 13.28 -13.40 -18.50
CA GLU A 198 12.71 -13.58 -17.15
C GLU A 198 13.77 -13.57 -16.05
N SER A 199 14.91 -14.21 -16.28
CA SER A 199 15.96 -14.32 -15.27
C SER A 199 16.60 -12.97 -14.98
N GLU A 200 16.88 -12.17 -16.01
CA GLU A 200 17.40 -10.81 -15.85
C GLU A 200 16.38 -9.93 -15.15
N ARG A 201 15.10 -10.02 -15.54
CA ARG A 201 14.03 -9.27 -14.90
C ARG A 201 13.94 -9.60 -13.40
N ALA A 202 13.99 -10.87 -13.05
CA ALA A 202 13.96 -11.30 -11.65
C ALA A 202 15.20 -10.83 -10.86
N LYS A 203 16.37 -10.72 -11.50
CA LYS A 203 17.56 -10.13 -10.87
C LYS A 203 17.37 -8.63 -10.63
N THR A 204 16.91 -7.88 -11.62
CA THR A 204 16.63 -6.44 -11.52
C THR A 204 15.62 -6.14 -10.42
N ILE A 205 14.49 -6.84 -10.40
CA ILE A 205 13.46 -6.69 -9.36
C ILE A 205 14.07 -6.98 -7.98
N ARG A 206 14.82 -8.07 -7.82
CA ARG A 206 15.47 -8.38 -6.53
C ARG A 206 16.43 -7.29 -6.07
N ALA A 207 17.24 -6.74 -6.98
CA ALA A 207 18.17 -5.65 -6.65
C ALA A 207 17.43 -4.37 -6.21
N VAL A 208 16.39 -3.97 -6.95
CA VAL A 208 15.52 -2.83 -6.61
C VAL A 208 14.90 -2.99 -5.22
N PHE A 209 14.29 -4.16 -4.96
CA PHE A 209 13.64 -4.40 -3.67
C PHE A 209 14.63 -4.56 -2.51
N ALA A 210 15.84 -5.05 -2.75
CA ALA A 210 16.89 -5.09 -1.73
C ALA A 210 17.28 -3.67 -1.27
N ILE A 211 17.38 -2.71 -2.21
CA ILE A 211 17.66 -1.31 -1.87
C ILE A 211 16.47 -0.68 -1.15
N LEU A 212 15.24 -0.87 -1.64
CA LEU A 212 14.04 -0.36 -0.97
C LEU A 212 13.92 -0.88 0.47
N GLU A 213 14.26 -2.15 0.70
CA GLU A 213 14.23 -2.75 2.04
C GLU A 213 15.35 -2.18 2.93
N ALA A 214 16.55 -1.97 2.39
CA ALA A 214 17.64 -1.31 3.11
C ALA A 214 17.27 0.13 3.50
N GLU A 215 16.65 0.89 2.60
CA GLU A 215 16.19 2.26 2.87
C GLU A 215 15.03 2.29 3.87
N ARG A 216 14.15 1.28 3.88
CA ARG A 216 13.09 1.14 4.89
C ARG A 216 13.66 0.99 6.31
N LEU A 217 14.79 0.30 6.43
CA LEU A 217 15.47 0.04 7.70
C LEU A 217 16.43 1.17 8.09
N ALA A 218 16.76 2.07 7.16
CA ALA A 218 17.57 3.23 7.45
C ALA A 218 16.76 4.21 8.32
N PRO A 219 17.27 4.64 9.49
CA PRO A 219 16.62 5.70 10.24
C PRO A 219 16.58 6.95 9.37
N CYS A 220 15.39 7.55 9.23
CA CYS A 220 15.25 8.88 8.63
C CYS A 220 16.21 9.81 9.37
N ARG A 221 17.24 10.29 8.68
CA ARG A 221 18.15 11.31 9.19
C ARG A 221 17.53 12.69 9.02
#